data_AF-A0A5N5E571-F1
#
_entry.id   AF-A0A5N5E571-F1
#
_cell.length_a   1.000
_cell.length_b   1.000
_cell.length_c   1.000
_cell.angle_alpha   90.00
_cell.angle_beta   90.00
_cell.angle_gamma   90.00
#
_symmetry.space_group_name_H-M   'P 1'
#
loop_
_entity.id
_entity.type
_entity.pdbx_description
1 polymer ?
#
loop_
_entity_poly.entity_id
_entity_poly.type
_entity_poly.pdbx_seq_one_letter_code
_entity_poly.pdbx_strand_id
1 'polypeptide(L)'
;MSSRAKILAAATELLNTSPNGDISTRAVCEMAGVGAPALYRQFGDKDGLLAAVVEAGFFEYLEGKRAATPSDDPVADLRAGWDAHTAFALAHPAHYRLMHSPSAQSADTALQAQALLRSVLERCAAAG
;
A
#
# COMPACT_ATOMS: atom_id res chain seq x y z
N MET A 1 -5.05 15.06 -15.81
CA MET A 1 -5.19 13.97 -14.82
C MET A 1 -6.37 13.09 -15.21
N SER A 2 -6.18 11.78 -15.34
CA SER A 2 -7.24 10.85 -15.77
C SER A 2 -8.34 10.70 -14.70
N SER A 3 -9.53 10.24 -15.06
CA SER A 3 -10.60 9.98 -14.08
C SER A 3 -10.17 8.95 -13.03
N ARG A 4 -9.38 7.93 -13.42
CA ARG A 4 -8.80 6.94 -12.48
C ARG A 4 -7.92 7.62 -11.44
N ALA A 5 -7.01 8.50 -11.88
CA ALA A 5 -6.12 9.24 -10.97
C ALA A 5 -6.88 10.20 -10.04
N LYS A 6 -7.93 10.87 -10.53
CA LYS A 6 -8.81 11.71 -9.68
C LYS A 6 -9.49 10.91 -8.58
N ILE A 7 -10.02 9.73 -8.92
CA ILE A 7 -10.70 8.85 -7.97
C ILE A 7 -9.72 8.32 -6.92
N LEU A 8 -8.52 7.88 -7.33
CA LEU A 8 -7.49 7.42 -6.41
C LEU A 8 -7.04 8.52 -5.44
N ALA A 9 -6.79 9.73 -5.94
CA ALA A 9 -6.41 10.86 -5.10
C ALA A 9 -7.51 11.20 -4.07
N ALA A 10 -8.78 11.26 -4.50
CA ALA A 10 -9.90 11.52 -3.60
C ALA A 10 -10.10 10.42 -2.56
N ALA A 11 -9.99 9.14 -2.95
CA ALA A 11 -10.10 8.02 -2.03
C ALA A 11 -8.96 8.04 -0.99
N THR A 12 -7.73 8.33 -1.42
CA THR A 12 -6.56 8.47 -0.54
C THR A 12 -6.76 9.59 0.49
N GLU A 13 -7.22 10.76 0.05
CA GLU A 13 -7.46 11.90 0.94
C GLU A 13 -8.55 11.61 1.98
N LEU A 14 -9.66 11.00 1.55
CA LEU A 14 -10.74 10.58 2.43
C LEU A 14 -10.28 9.52 3.43
N LEU A 15 -9.41 8.59 3.03
CA LEU A 15 -8.87 7.57 3.92
C LEU A 15 -7.93 8.17 4.98
N ASN A 16 -7.09 9.13 4.58
CA ASN A 16 -6.17 9.82 5.50
C ASN A 16 -6.91 10.64 6.57
N THR A 17 -8.09 11.16 6.24
CA THR A 17 -8.95 11.92 7.16
C THR A 17 -9.97 11.07 7.89
N SER A 18 -10.10 9.77 7.54
CA SER A 18 -11.10 8.87 8.13
C SER A 18 -10.66 8.33 9.51
N PRO A 19 -11.43 8.58 10.58
CA PRO A 19 -11.11 8.10 11.92
C PRO A 19 -11.03 6.57 12.01
N ASN A 20 -11.93 5.88 11.31
CA ASN A 20 -12.06 4.43 11.32
C ASN A 20 -11.42 3.75 10.10
N GLY A 21 -10.81 4.52 9.20
CA GLY A 21 -10.18 3.98 7.99
C GLY A 21 -11.17 3.46 6.95
N ASP A 22 -12.44 3.89 7.03
CA ASP A 22 -13.46 3.55 6.05
C ASP A 22 -13.95 4.79 5.28
N ILE A 23 -14.35 4.60 4.03
CA ILE A 23 -14.86 5.67 3.13
C ILE A 23 -16.06 5.16 2.32
N SER A 24 -16.90 6.08 1.83
CA SER A 24 -18.00 5.73 0.91
C SER A 24 -17.65 6.04 -0.54
N THR A 25 -18.05 5.17 -1.49
CA THR A 25 -17.86 5.42 -2.93
C THR A 25 -18.56 6.70 -3.39
N ARG A 26 -19.65 7.09 -2.72
CA ARG A 26 -20.35 8.36 -2.93
C ARG A 26 -19.47 9.56 -2.58
N ALA A 27 -18.87 9.59 -1.38
CA ALA A 27 -17.98 10.67 -0.98
C ALA A 27 -16.76 10.79 -1.92
N VAL A 28 -16.22 9.65 -2.38
CA VAL A 28 -15.15 9.62 -3.37
C VAL A 28 -15.61 10.24 -4.70
N CYS A 29 -16.79 9.87 -5.20
CA CYS A 29 -17.34 10.42 -6.43
C CYS A 29 -17.56 11.94 -6.34
N GLU A 30 -18.13 12.40 -5.22
CA GLU A 30 -18.37 13.82 -4.94
C GLU A 30 -17.03 14.60 -4.92
N MET A 31 -16.04 14.12 -4.17
CA MET A 31 -14.72 14.76 -4.09
C MET A 31 -13.94 14.72 -5.40
N ALA A 32 -13.99 13.61 -6.14
CA ALA A 32 -13.30 13.46 -7.43
C ALA A 32 -13.99 14.18 -8.59
N GLY A 33 -15.24 14.64 -8.40
CA GLY A 33 -16.06 15.25 -9.45
C GLY A 33 -16.41 14.26 -10.58
N VAL A 34 -16.68 13.00 -10.23
CA VAL A 34 -17.00 11.93 -11.20
C VAL A 34 -18.32 11.25 -10.83
N GLY A 35 -19.00 10.66 -11.82
CA GLY A 35 -20.18 9.83 -11.57
C GLY A 35 -19.82 8.42 -11.10
N ALA A 36 -20.70 7.81 -10.29
CA ALA A 36 -20.56 6.43 -9.82
C ALA A 36 -20.30 5.39 -10.94
N PRO A 37 -20.92 5.47 -12.14
CA PRO A 37 -20.62 4.54 -13.23
C PRO A 37 -19.15 4.58 -13.69
N ALA A 38 -18.51 5.74 -13.59
CA ALA A 38 -17.09 5.88 -13.94
C ALA A 38 -16.18 5.24 -12.88
N LEU A 39 -16.56 5.32 -11.60
CA LEU A 39 -15.85 4.65 -10.50
C LEU A 39 -15.92 3.14 -10.67
N TYR A 40 -17.13 2.58 -10.76
CA TYR A 40 -17.30 1.13 -10.86
C TYR A 40 -16.71 0.55 -12.15
N ARG A 41 -16.71 1.29 -13.27
CA ARG A 41 -16.00 0.85 -14.49
C ARG A 41 -14.50 0.73 -14.30
N GLN A 42 -13.91 1.57 -13.45
CA GLN A 42 -12.45 1.60 -13.24
C GLN A 42 -11.96 0.63 -12.17
N PHE A 43 -12.80 0.38 -11.17
CA PHE A 43 -12.40 -0.32 -9.95
C PHE A 43 -13.26 -1.55 -9.61
N GLY A 44 -14.34 -1.80 -10.36
CA GLY A 44 -15.29 -2.89 -10.11
C GLY A 44 -16.24 -2.59 -8.96
N ASP A 45 -15.69 -2.46 -7.75
CA ASP A 45 -16.41 -2.20 -6.51
C ASP A 45 -15.59 -1.34 -5.53
N LYS A 46 -16.05 -1.23 -4.28
CA LYS A 46 -15.34 -0.49 -3.22
C LYS A 46 -14.03 -1.18 -2.85
N ASP A 47 -14.00 -2.52 -2.81
CA ASP A 47 -12.81 -3.27 -2.41
C ASP A 47 -11.72 -3.16 -3.46
N GLY A 48 -12.07 -3.20 -4.75
CA GLY A 48 -11.15 -2.94 -5.85
C GLY A 48 -10.63 -1.50 -5.87
N LEU A 49 -11.42 -0.52 -5.44
CA LEU A 49 -10.93 0.85 -5.23
C LEU A 49 -9.92 0.90 -4.09
N LEU A 50 -10.23 0.31 -2.94
CA LEU A 50 -9.34 0.30 -1.77
C LEU A 50 -8.05 -0.46 -2.08
N ALA A 51 -8.12 -1.59 -2.78
CA ALA A 51 -6.96 -2.33 -3.25
C ALA A 51 -6.07 -1.47 -4.16
N ALA A 52 -6.65 -0.71 -5.08
CA ALA A 52 -5.89 0.18 -5.96
C ALA A 52 -5.25 1.38 -5.21
N VAL A 53 -5.88 1.88 -4.15
CA VAL A 53 -5.28 2.89 -3.26
C VAL A 53 -4.09 2.30 -2.51
N VAL A 54 -4.24 1.09 -1.96
CA VAL A 54 -3.13 0.38 -1.30
C VAL A 54 -1.99 0.15 -2.27
N GLU A 55 -2.28 -0.36 -3.47
CA GLU A 55 -1.27 -0.62 -4.51
C GLU A 55 -0.46 0.64 -4.84
N ALA A 56 -1.13 1.79 -4.99
CA ALA A 56 -0.46 3.06 -5.25
C ALA A 56 0.45 3.50 -4.08
N GLY A 57 -0.03 3.42 -2.83
CA GLY A 57 0.78 3.76 -1.65
C GLY A 57 1.91 2.77 -1.39
N PHE A 58 1.72 1.50 -1.77
CA PHE A 58 2.75 0.47 -1.63
C PHE A 58 3.83 0.53 -2.66
N PHE A 59 3.53 1.01 -3.87
CA PHE A 59 4.49 1.04 -4.95
C PHE A 59 5.75 1.80 -4.52
N GLU A 60 5.60 2.99 -3.94
CA GLU A 60 6.72 3.80 -3.45
C GLU A 60 7.49 3.12 -2.31
N TYR A 61 6.77 2.50 -1.37
CA TYR A 61 7.37 1.75 -0.27
C TYR A 61 8.16 0.52 -0.76
N LEU A 62 7.62 -0.22 -1.72
CA LEU A 62 8.27 -1.38 -2.34
C LEU A 62 9.46 -0.99 -3.20
N GLU A 63 9.38 0.12 -3.94
CA GLU A 63 10.51 0.64 -4.69
C GLU A 63 11.68 0.97 -3.75
N GLY A 64 11.41 1.59 -2.60
CA GLY A 64 12.42 1.80 -1.56
C GLY A 64 13.07 0.50 -1.08
N LYS A 65 12.28 -0.56 -0.88
CA LYS A 65 12.79 -1.89 -0.50
C LYS A 65 13.57 -2.58 -1.62
N ARG A 66 13.15 -2.45 -2.88
CA ARG A 66 13.83 -3.03 -4.05
C ARG A 66 15.15 -2.35 -4.33
N ALA A 67 15.24 -1.04 -4.10
CA ALA A 67 16.46 -0.26 -4.30
C ALA A 67 17.52 -0.53 -3.22
N ALA A 68 17.15 -1.13 -2.08
CA ALA A 68 18.08 -1.48 -1.04
C ALA A 68 19.08 -2.54 -1.55
N THR A 69 20.36 -2.16 -1.60
CA THR A 69 21.44 -3.08 -1.97
C THR A 69 21.79 -3.94 -0.75
N PRO A 70 21.78 -5.28 -0.85
CA PRO A 70 22.24 -6.17 0.20
C PRO A 70 23.64 -5.79 0.71
N SER A 71 23.81 -5.67 2.02
CA SER A 71 25.12 -5.45 2.63
C SER A 71 25.77 -6.76 3.11
N ASP A 72 26.96 -6.69 3.71
CA ASP A 72 27.58 -7.85 4.34
C ASP A 72 26.99 -8.19 5.73
N ASP A 73 26.12 -7.31 6.28
CA ASP A 73 25.42 -7.52 7.54
C ASP A 73 23.90 -7.70 7.30
N PRO A 74 23.42 -8.94 7.16
CA PRO A 74 21.99 -9.19 6.90
C PRO A 74 21.09 -8.79 8.07
N VAL A 75 21.60 -8.74 9.30
CA VAL A 75 20.82 -8.30 10.47
C VAL A 75 20.64 -6.78 10.42
N ALA A 76 21.67 -6.03 10.01
CA ALA A 76 21.53 -4.60 9.74
C ALA A 76 20.54 -4.32 8.61
N ASP A 77 20.58 -5.09 7.51
CA ASP A 77 19.62 -4.97 6.41
C ASP A 77 18.18 -5.22 6.89
N LEU A 78 17.98 -6.23 7.73
CA LEU A 78 16.67 -6.52 8.33
C LEU A 78 16.17 -5.37 9.20
N ARG A 79 17.03 -4.81 10.06
CA ARG A 79 16.68 -3.66 10.90
C ARG A 79 16.31 -2.45 10.06
N ALA A 80 17.12 -2.09 9.06
CA ALA A 80 16.82 -0.97 8.17
C ALA A 80 15.48 -1.17 7.42
N GLY A 81 15.22 -2.40 6.94
CA GLY A 81 13.96 -2.75 6.31
C GLY A 81 12.75 -2.68 7.25
N TRP A 82 12.95 -2.95 8.54
CA TRP A 82 11.92 -2.83 9.57
C TRP A 82 11.68 -1.38 10.00
N ASP A 83 12.73 -0.57 10.10
CA ASP A 83 12.63 0.86 10.39
C ASP A 83 11.87 1.58 9.27
N ALA A 84 12.17 1.26 8.00
CA ALA A 84 11.44 1.78 6.86
C ALA A 84 9.96 1.35 6.85
N HIS A 85 9.67 0.10 7.21
CA HIS A 85 8.30 -0.40 7.35
C HIS A 85 7.53 0.37 8.44
N THR A 86 8.16 0.57 9.59
CA THR A 86 7.57 1.29 10.74
C THR A 86 7.36 2.77 10.40
N ALA A 87 8.33 3.41 9.76
CA ALA A 87 8.21 4.80 9.31
C ALA A 87 7.05 4.98 8.34
N PHE A 88 6.88 4.05 7.38
CA PHE A 88 5.72 4.05 6.48
C PHE A 88 4.40 3.88 7.25
N ALA A 89 4.35 2.96 8.21
CA ALA A 89 3.17 2.73 9.03
C ALA A 89 2.72 4.00 9.78
N LEU A 90 3.69 4.73 10.33
CA LEU A 90 3.46 5.96 11.09
C LEU A 90 3.09 7.14 10.19
N ALA A 91 3.69 7.25 9.01
CA ALA A 91 3.40 8.30 8.04
C ALA A 91 2.04 8.10 7.34
N HIS A 92 1.62 6.83 7.15
CA HIS A 92 0.45 6.47 6.36
C HIS A 92 -0.45 5.44 7.07
N PRO A 93 -1.03 5.77 8.24
CA PRO A 93 -1.79 4.82 9.05
C PRO A 93 -3.02 4.25 8.34
N ALA A 94 -3.66 5.02 7.46
CA ALA A 94 -4.80 4.54 6.67
C ALA A 94 -4.37 3.49 5.62
N HIS A 95 -3.30 3.74 4.87
CA HIS A 95 -2.72 2.77 3.94
C HIS A 95 -2.23 1.52 4.68
N TYR A 96 -1.58 1.70 5.83
CA TYR A 96 -1.09 0.61 6.64
C TYR A 96 -2.22 -0.28 7.18
N ARG A 97 -3.37 0.29 7.57
CA ARG A 97 -4.55 -0.53 7.95
C ARG A 97 -5.06 -1.34 6.76
N LEU A 98 -5.16 -0.71 5.59
CA LEU A 98 -5.66 -1.37 4.38
C LEU A 98 -4.70 -2.45 3.87
N MET A 99 -3.38 -2.31 4.03
CA MET A 99 -2.38 -3.38 3.78
C MET A 99 -2.80 -4.71 4.40
N HIS A 100 -3.39 -4.65 5.59
CA HIS A 100 -3.75 -5.81 6.37
C HIS A 100 -5.18 -6.30 6.12
N SER A 101 -5.91 -5.71 5.17
CA SER A 101 -7.21 -6.23 4.75
C SER A 101 -7.05 -7.53 3.95
N PRO A 102 -8.04 -8.43 3.95
CA PRO A 102 -7.97 -9.67 3.17
C PRO A 102 -7.72 -9.45 1.67
N SER A 103 -8.31 -8.40 1.09
CA SER A 103 -8.17 -8.09 -0.34
C SER A 103 -6.79 -7.56 -0.71
N ALA A 104 -6.15 -6.79 0.18
CA ALA A 104 -4.80 -6.28 -0.03
C ALA A 104 -3.72 -7.36 0.15
N GLN A 105 -3.93 -8.29 1.09
CA GLN A 105 -2.96 -9.36 1.35
C GLN A 105 -2.79 -10.34 0.19
N SER A 106 -3.81 -10.50 -0.67
CA SER A 106 -3.71 -11.32 -1.88
C SER A 106 -3.19 -10.57 -3.11
N ALA A 107 -2.90 -9.27 -2.99
CA ALA A 107 -2.37 -8.49 -4.11
C ALA A 107 -0.92 -8.87 -4.42
N ASP A 108 -0.52 -8.75 -5.68
CA ASP A 108 0.83 -9.08 -6.15
C ASP A 108 1.91 -8.29 -5.40
N THR A 109 1.65 -7.01 -5.09
CA THR A 109 2.53 -6.17 -4.27
C THR A 109 2.78 -6.73 -2.88
N ALA A 110 1.75 -7.27 -2.22
CA ALA A 110 1.89 -7.90 -0.89
C ALA A 110 2.74 -9.18 -0.97
N LEU A 111 2.51 -10.02 -1.99
CA LEU A 111 3.30 -11.23 -2.24
C LEU A 111 4.78 -10.90 -2.48
N GLN A 112 5.06 -9.84 -3.24
CA GLN A 112 6.42 -9.36 -3.49
C GLN A 112 7.08 -8.81 -2.22
N ALA A 113 6.35 -8.03 -1.41
CA ALA A 113 6.85 -7.55 -0.11
C ALA A 113 7.28 -8.72 0.78
N GLN A 114 6.46 -9.78 0.82
CA GLN A 114 6.72 -10.99 1.57
C GLN A 114 7.93 -11.76 1.04
N ALA A 115 8.11 -11.82 -0.29
CA ALA A 115 9.27 -12.46 -0.91
C ALA A 115 10.58 -11.74 -0.54
N LEU A 116 10.60 -10.40 -0.57
CA LEU A 116 11.76 -9.60 -0.16
C LEU A 116 12.12 -9.84 1.31
N LEU A 117 11.13 -9.80 2.20
CA LEU A 117 11.36 -10.07 3.63
C LEU A 117 11.95 -11.47 3.85
N ARG A 118 11.41 -12.47 3.15
CA ARG A 118 11.89 -13.85 3.23
C ARG A 118 13.35 -13.98 2.81
N SER A 119 13.74 -13.33 1.71
CA SER A 119 15.13 -13.34 1.23
C SER A 119 16.10 -12.76 2.27
N VAL A 120 15.73 -11.68 2.96
CA VAL A 120 16.56 -11.11 4.04
C VAL A 120 16.64 -12.06 5.23
N LEU A 121 15.52 -12.68 5.64
CA LEU A 121 15.50 -13.65 6.74
C LEU A 121 16.34 -14.90 6.44
N GLU A 122 16.34 -15.38 5.20
CA GLU A 122 17.18 -16.49 4.75
C GLU A 122 18.67 -16.13 4.85
N ARG A 123 19.06 -14.90 4.50
CA ARG A 123 20.42 -14.40 4.70
C ARG A 123 20.81 -14.30 6.18
N CYS A 124 19.91 -13.83 7.03
CA CYS A 124 20.15 -13.82 8.49
C CYS A 124 20.39 -15.25 9.00
N ALA A 125 19.52 -16.19 8.64
CA ALA A 125 19.64 -17.58 9.06
C ALA A 125 20.96 -18.24 8.59
N ALA A 126 21.46 -17.87 7.40
CA ALA A 126 22.74 -18.35 6.91
C ALA A 126 23.95 -17.76 7.64
N ALA A 127 23.81 -16.59 8.29
CA ALA A 127 24.87 -15.92 9.03
C ALA A 127 25.04 -16.42 10.48
N GLY A 128 24.03 -17.10 11.04
CA GLY A 128 24.01 -17.64 12.41
C GLY A 128 23.25 -16.76 13.39
#